data_AF-A0A524MUR3-F1
#
_entry.id   AF-A0A524MUR3-F1
#
_cell.length_a   1.000
_cell.length_b   1.000
_cell.length_c   1.000
_cell.angle_alpha   90.00
_cell.angle_beta   90.00
_cell.angle_gamma   90.00
#
_symmetry.space_group_name_H-M   'P 1'
#
loop_
_entity.id
_entity.type
_entity.pdbx_description
1 polymer ?
#
loop_
_entity_poly.entity_id
_entity_poly.type
_entity_poly.pdbx_seq_one_letter_code
_entity_poly.pdbx_strand_id
1 'polypeptide(L)' 'MLTAYDSQMARILDTAGVDVLLVGDSLGMVVLGYKDTKHVTMNDMIRHTEAVARGATEAHIV' A
#
# COMPACT_ATOMS: atom_id res chain seq x y z
N MET A 1 -11.62 4.38 -1.43
CA MET A 1 -10.34 4.19 -0.73
C MET A 1 -10.12 2.71 -0.47
N LEU A 2 -9.00 2.15 -0.91
CA LEU A 2 -8.59 0.76 -0.66
C LEU A 2 -7.10 0.69 -0.32
N THR A 3 -6.69 -0.34 0.41
CA THR A 3 -5.27 -0.51 0.75
C THR A 3 -4.47 -1.06 -0.43
N ALA A 4 -3.27 -0.54 -0.65
CA ALA A 4 -2.32 -1.03 -1.64
C ALA A 4 -0.93 -1.18 -1.02
N TYR A 5 -0.19 -2.21 -1.40
CA TYR A 5 1.12 -2.53 -0.80
C TYR A 5 2.23 -2.79 -1.81
N ASP A 6 1.91 -2.88 -3.11
CA ASP A 6 2.88 -3.05 -4.18
C ASP A 6 2.42 -2.36 -5.47
N SER A 7 3.32 -2.35 -6.46
CA SER A 7 3.08 -1.67 -7.74
C SER A 7 2.02 -2.34 -8.61
N GLN A 8 1.80 -3.65 -8.47
CA GLN A 8 0.80 -4.37 -9.27
C GLN A 8 -0.60 -4.11 -8.75
N MET A 9 -0.81 -4.21 -7.43
CA MET A 9 -2.06 -3.81 -6.78
C MET A 9 -2.38 -2.35 -7.08
N ALA A 10 -1.40 -1.45 -6.93
CA ALA A 10 -1.61 -0.03 -7.21
C ALA A 10 -2.11 0.19 -8.64
N ARG A 11 -1.45 -0.39 -9.65
CA ARG A 11 -1.87 -0.29 -11.06
C ARG A 11 -3.29 -0.82 -11.30
N ILE A 12 -3.61 -1.98 -10.74
CA ILE A 12 -4.93 -2.60 -10.91
C ILE A 12 -6.02 -1.73 -10.29
N LEU A 13 -5.82 -1.26 -9.05
CA LEU A 13 -6.79 -0.46 -8.33
C LEU A 13 -6.97 0.92 -8.95
N ASP A 14 -5.87 1.55 -9.37
CA ASP A 14 -5.87 2.83 -10.08
C ASP A 14 -6.63 2.73 -11.41
N THR A 15 -6.36 1.67 -12.20
CA THR A 15 -7.08 1.40 -13.45
C THR A 15 -8.56 1.06 -13.22
N ALA A 16 -8.89 0.49 -12.06
CA ALA A 16 -10.26 0.23 -11.64
C ALA A 16 -11.00 1.48 -11.16
N GLY A 17 -10.35 2.66 -11.14
CA GLY A 17 -10.96 3.93 -10.76
C GLY A 17 -11.04 4.14 -9.25
N VAL A 18 -10.15 3.53 -8.47
CA VAL A 18 -10.09 3.78 -7.02
C VAL A 18 -9.41 5.11 -6.77
N ASP A 19 -10.14 6.09 -6.23
CA ASP A 19 -9.61 7.46 -6.05
C ASP A 19 -8.48 7.60 -5.02
N VAL A 20 -8.39 6.66 -4.06
CA VAL A 20 -7.43 6.73 -2.94
C VAL A 20 -6.85 5.36 -2.63
N LEU A 21 -5.51 5.27 -2.63
CA LEU A 21 -4.74 4.10 -2.25
C LEU A 21 -4.06 4.34 -0.89
N LEU A 22 -4.40 3.51 0.09
CA LEU A 22 -3.86 3.59 1.45
C LEU A 22 -2.70 2.61 1.63
N VAL A 23 -1.50 3.11 1.94
CA VAL A 23 -0.36 2.32 2.40
C VAL A 23 -0.40 2.27 3.91
N GLY A 24 -1.19 1.34 4.45
CA GLY A 24 -1.41 1.21 5.89
C GLY A 24 -0.46 0.23 6.57
N ASP A 25 -0.30 0.37 7.90
CA ASP A 25 0.40 -0.57 8.78
C ASP A 25 -0.27 -1.96 8.82
N SER A 26 -1.50 -2.08 8.31
CA SER A 26 -2.16 -3.36 8.04
C SER A 26 -1.32 -4.30 7.18
N LEU A 27 -0.36 -3.77 6.40
CA LEU A 27 0.66 -4.57 5.70
C LEU A 27 1.40 -5.53 6.63
N GLY A 28 1.57 -5.17 7.90
CA GLY A 28 2.22 -6.02 8.90
C GLY A 28 1.51 -7.37 9.03
N MET A 29 0.18 -7.36 9.03
CA MET A 29 -0.61 -8.58 9.15
C MET A 29 -0.83 -9.26 7.80
N VAL A 30 -1.22 -8.50 6.77
CA VAL A 30 -1.68 -9.10 5.50
C VAL A 30 -0.56 -9.39 4.51
N VAL A 31 0.60 -8.76 4.65
CA VAL A 31 1.77 -8.98 3.78
C VAL A 31 2.92 -9.64 4.54
N LEU A 32 3.27 -9.12 5.73
CA LEU A 32 4.44 -9.60 6.50
C LEU A 32 4.12 -10.74 7.48
N GLY A 33 2.83 -11.04 7.71
CA GLY A 33 2.40 -12.14 8.57
C GLY A 33 2.59 -11.93 10.07
N TYR A 34 2.76 -10.68 10.51
CA TYR A 34 2.78 -10.34 11.93
C TYR A 34 1.41 -10.53 12.56
N LYS A 35 1.42 -10.78 13.88
CA LYS A 35 0.19 -10.95 14.66
C LYS A 35 -0.60 -9.65 14.80
N ASP A 36 0.09 -8.52 14.80
CA ASP A 36 -0.46 -7.18 14.88
C ASP A 36 0.42 -6.19 14.10
N THR A 37 -0.01 -4.93 14.02
CA THR A 37 0.69 -3.90 13.25
C THR A 37 1.83 -3.23 14.02
N LYS A 38 2.04 -3.55 15.30
CA LYS A 38 3.06 -2.88 16.15
C LYS A 38 4.49 -3.18 15.73
N HIS A 39 4.68 -4.24 14.95
CA HIS A 39 5.98 -4.67 14.46
C HIS A 39 6.37 -3.99 13.14
N VAL A 40 5.46 -3.22 12.53
CA VAL A 40 5.73 -2.46 11.31
C VAL A 40 6.66 -1.29 11.61
N THR A 41 7.73 -1.18 10.83
CA THR A 41 8.70 -0.10 10.94
C THR A 41 8.47 0.97 9.88
N MET A 42 9.03 2.16 10.08
CA MET A 42 9.03 3.20 9.03
C MET A 42 9.71 2.75 7.74
N ASN A 43 10.70 1.86 7.81
CA ASN A 43 11.35 1.32 6.61
C ASN A 43 10.39 0.44 5.80
N ASP A 44 9.51 -0.32 6.47
CA ASP A 44 8.47 -1.09 5.80
C ASP A 44 7.49 -0.16 5.10
N MET A 45 7.00 0.86 5.83
CA MET A 45 6.09 1.87 5.28
C MET A 45 6.69 2.57 4.06
N ILE A 46 7.94 3.03 4.14
CA ILE A 46 8.64 3.68 3.02
C ILE A 46 8.75 2.73 1.83
N ARG A 47 9.22 1.49 2.04
CA ARG A 47 9.41 0.53 0.95
C ARG A 47 8.10 0.22 0.22
N HIS A 48 7.02 0.01 0.96
CA HIS A 48 5.70 -0.27 0.38
C HIS A 48 5.11 0.98 -0.29
N THR A 49 5.31 2.17 0.29
CA THR A 49 4.88 3.43 -0.32
C THR A 49 5.60 3.70 -1.64
N GLU A 50 6.91 3.50 -1.70
CA GLU A 50 7.68 3.61 -2.94
C GLU A 50 7.19 2.62 -4.01
N ALA A 51 6.84 1.40 -3.61
CA ALA A 51 6.32 0.40 -4.53
C ALA A 51 4.95 0.82 -5.10
N VAL A 52 4.04 1.29 -4.24
CA VAL A 52 2.72 1.79 -4.65
C VAL A 52 2.85 3.04 -5.52
N ALA A 53 3.73 3.98 -5.17
CA ALA A 53 3.99 5.19 -5.95
C ALA A 53 4.52 4.92 -7.36
N ARG A 54 5.21 3.79 -7.58
CA ARG A 54 5.61 3.36 -8.93
C ARG A 54 4.46 2.78 -9.77
N GLY A 55 3.34 2.42 -9.14
CA GLY A 55 2.20 1.79 -9.80
C GLY A 55 0.95 2.67 -9.90
N ALA A 56 0.78 3.65 -9.01
CA ALA A 56 -0.32 4.59 -9.04
C ALA A 56 -0.01 5.75 -10.00
N THR A 57 -0.98 6.14 -10.82
CA THR A 57 -0.89 7.25 -11.77
C THR A 57 -1.88 8.37 -11.45
N GLU A 58 -3.12 8.04 -11.09
CA GLU A 58 -4.18 9.04 -10.83
C GLU A 58 -4.60 9.08 -9.35
N ALA A 59 -4.70 7.92 -8.70
CA ALA A 59 -5.17 7.79 -7.34
C ALA A 59 -4.28 8.52 -6.32
N HIS A 60 -4.90 9.18 -5.33
CA HIS A 60 -4.19 9.80 -4.22
C HIS A 60 -3.61 8.74 -3.27
N ILE A 61 -2.33 8.84 -2.94
CA ILE A 61 -1.65 7.92 -2.02
C ILE A 61 -1.67 8.50 -0.61
N VAL A 62 -2.16 7.71 0.34
CA VAL A 62 -2.20 8.01 1.78
C VAL A 62 -1.31 7.05 2.54
#